data_AF-C6IY66-F1
#
_entry.id   AF-C6IY66-F1
#
_cell.length_a   1.000
_cell.length_b   1.000
_cell.length_c   1.000
_cell.angle_alpha   90.00
_cell.angle_beta   90.00
_cell.angle_gamma   90.00
#
_symmetry.space_group_name_H-M   'P 1'
#
loop_
_entity.id
_entity.type
_entity.pdbx_description
1 polymer ?
#
loop_
_entity_poly.entity_id
_entity_poly.type
_entity_poly.pdbx_seq_one_letter_code
_entity_poly.pdbx_strand_id
1 'polypeptide(L)' 'MNNSEKIRFRIELERQELNRLAQRYGMRHARVLHQSVVLDRLLNKYSQVIYSNYRRRKPIA' A
#
# COMPACT_ATOMS: atom_id res chain seq x y z
N MET A 1 14.04 -0.09 12.90
CA MET A 1 12.86 -0.16 12.00
C MET A 1 12.96 0.96 10.97
N ASN A 2 13.35 0.60 9.75
CA ASN A 2 13.51 1.54 8.64
C ASN A 2 12.13 2.02 8.14
N ASN A 3 12.06 3.24 7.58
CA ASN A 3 10.80 3.81 7.09
C ASN A 3 10.08 2.91 6.06
N SER A 4 10.82 2.20 5.22
CA SER A 4 10.27 1.24 4.26
C SER A 4 9.59 0.05 4.95
N GLU A 5 10.14 -0.46 6.05
CA GLU A 5 9.56 -1.56 6.82
C GLU A 5 8.25 -1.15 7.50
N LYS A 6 8.20 0.07 8.05
CA LYS A 6 6.98 0.63 8.65
C LYS A 6 5.86 0.77 7.63
N ILE A 7 6.17 1.23 6.41
CA ILE A 7 5.19 1.34 5.33
C ILE A 7 4.72 -0.05 4.88
N ARG A 8 5.65 -1.00 4.72
CA ARG A 8 5.33 -2.39 4.35
C ARG A 8 4.42 -3.06 5.38
N PHE A 9 4.71 -2.90 6.67
CA PHE A 9 3.86 -3.41 7.74
C PHE A 9 2.46 -2.82 7.69
N ARG A 10 2.35 -1.50 7.45
CA ARG A 10 1.05 -0.84 7.31
C ARG A 10 0.27 -1.32 6.09
N ILE A 11 0.93 -1.56 4.95
CA ILE A 11 0.29 -2.15 3.76
C ILE A 11 -0.30 -3.53 4.10
N GLU A 12 0.42 -4.37 4.83
CA GLU A 12 -0.07 -5.71 5.16
C GLU A 12 -1.30 -5.65 6.07
N LEU A 13 -1.31 -4.77 7.07
CA LEU A 13 -2.48 -4.56 7.94
C LEU A 13 -3.71 -4.12 7.14
N GLU A 14 -3.54 -3.15 6.25
CA GLU A 14 -4.65 -2.59 5.47
C GLU A 14 -5.16 -3.61 4.42
N ARG A 15 -4.28 -4.49 3.93
CA ARG A 15 -4.62 -5.63 3.06
C ARG A 15 -5.45 -6.67 3.80
N GLN A 16 -5.09 -7.00 5.03
CA GLN A 16 -5.86 -7.92 5.86
C GLN A 16 -7.25 -7.38 6.17
N GLU A 17 -7.35 -6.08 6.49
CA GLU A 17 -8.64 -5.44 6.75
C GLU A 17 -9.52 -5.38 5.49
N LEU A 18 -8.95 -5.08 4.33
CA LEU A 18 -9.68 -5.12 3.06
C LEU A 18 -10.26 -6.51 2.78
N ASN A 19 -9.45 -7.56 2.98
CA ASN A 19 -9.91 -8.95 2.82
C ASN A 19 -11.04 -9.30 3.80
N ARG A 20 -10.92 -8.87 5.06
CA ARG A 20 -11.96 -9.07 6.07
C ARG A 20 -13.27 -8.38 5.68
N LEU A 21 -13.20 -7.14 5.22
CA LEU A 21 -14.36 -6.39 4.76
C LEU A 21 -14.97 -7.01 3.50
N ALA A 22 -14.15 -7.47 2.55
CA ALA A 22 -14.60 -8.13 1.33
C ALA A 22 -15.32 -9.45 1.62
N GLN A 23 -14.80 -10.25 2.55
CA GLN A 23 -15.48 -11.49 3.00
C GLN A 23 -16.80 -11.19 3.71
N ARG A 24 -16.87 -10.11 4.50
CA ARG A 24 -18.06 -9.77 5.28
C ARG A 24 -19.18 -9.12 4.48
N TYR A 25 -18.84 -8.24 3.55
CA TYR A 25 -19.80 -7.37 2.86
C TYR A 25 -19.83 -7.55 1.34
N GLY A 26 -18.85 -8.26 0.77
CA GLY A 26 -18.68 -8.40 -0.67
C GLY A 26 -17.89 -7.25 -1.30
N MET A 27 -17.27 -7.51 -2.45
CA MET A 27 -16.33 -6.58 -3.10
C MET A 27 -16.94 -5.24 -3.54
N ARG A 28 -18.25 -5.18 -3.76
CA ARG A 28 -18.95 -3.96 -4.23
C ARG A 28 -19.42 -3.06 -3.09
N HIS A 29 -19.20 -3.44 -1.84
CA HIS A 29 -19.65 -2.64 -0.71
C HIS A 29 -18.81 -1.36 -0.58
N ALA A 30 -19.45 -0.23 -0.31
CA ALA A 30 -18.79 1.08 -0.27
C ALA A 30 -17.58 1.13 0.68
N ARG A 31 -17.66 0.42 1.83
CA ARG A 31 -16.52 0.31 2.77
C ARG A 31 -15.34 -0.46 2.19
N VAL A 32 -15.59 -1.49 1.39
CA VAL A 32 -14.54 -2.29 0.74
C VAL A 32 -13.86 -1.45 -0.35
N LEU A 33 -14.64 -0.72 -1.14
CA LEU A 33 -14.11 0.20 -2.16
C LEU A 33 -13.32 1.37 -1.55
N HIS A 34 -13.80 1.93 -0.43
CA HIS A 34 -13.05 2.96 0.28
C HIS A 34 -11.72 2.41 0.82
N GLN A 35 -11.76 1.23 1.42
CA GLN A 35 -10.57 0.57 1.95
C GLN A 35 -9.55 0.22 0.85
N SER A 36 -10.00 -0.18 -0.34
CA SER A 36 -9.09 -0.44 -1.47
C SER A 36 -8.36 0.82 -1.91
N VAL A 37 -9.05 1.97 -1.96
CA VAL A 37 -8.42 3.26 -2.29
C VAL A 37 -7.35 3.64 -1.25
N VAL A 38 -7.59 3.36 0.04
CA VAL A 38 -6.59 3.61 1.10
C VAL A 38 -5.36 2.73 0.89
N LEU A 39 -5.57 1.43 0.64
CA LEU A 39 -4.49 0.48 0.36
C LEU A 39 -3.67 0.87 -0.87
N ASP A 40 -4.33 1.29 -1.95
CA ASP A 40 -3.68 1.73 -3.19
C ASP A 40 -2.82 2.98 -2.97
N ARG A 41 -3.28 3.95 -2.18
CA ARG A 41 -2.47 5.12 -1.83
C ARG A 41 -1.22 4.74 -1.05
N LEU A 42 -1.31 3.76 -0.14
CA LEU A 42 -0.17 3.27 0.62
C LEU A 42 0.83 2.52 -0.26
N LEU A 43 0.35 1.68 -1.18
CA LEU A 43 1.17 1.00 -2.18
C LEU A 43 1.88 1.97 -3.10
N ASN A 44 1.19 3.01 -3.56
CA ASN A 44 1.77 4.07 -4.39
C ASN A 44 2.85 4.86 -3.63
N LYS A 45 2.61 5.19 -2.36
CA LYS A 45 3.60 5.85 -1.50
C LYS A 45 4.84 4.98 -1.27
N TYR A 46 4.64 3.68 -1.02
CA TYR A 46 5.76 2.73 -0.91
C TYR A 46 6.56 2.65 -2.21
N SER A 47 5.87 2.51 -3.34
CA SER A 47 6.48 2.48 -4.66
C SER A 47 7.30 3.74 -4.93
N GLN A 48 6.77 4.93 -4.63
CA GLN A 48 7.49 6.20 -4.78
C GLN A 48 8.77 6.25 -3.93
N VAL A 49 8.74 5.74 -2.70
CA VAL A 49 9.93 5.64 -1.82
C VAL A 49 10.97 4.69 -2.41
N ILE A 50 10.56 3.55 -2.97
CA ILE A 50 11.48 2.59 -3.59
C ILE A 50 12.04 3.14 -4.91
N TYR A 51 11.20 3.68 -5.79
CA TYR A 51 11.62 4.25 -7.08
C TYR A 51 12.51 5.48 -6.93
N SER A 52 12.25 6.37 -5.95
CA SER A 52 13.12 7.53 -5.70
C SER A 52 14.50 7.11 -5.18
N ASN A 53 14.57 6.08 -4.32
CA ASN A 53 15.84 5.51 -3.89
C ASN A 53 16.58 4.81 -5.04
N TYR A 54 15.85 4.16 -5.96
CA TYR A 54 16.44 3.55 -7.15
C TYR A 54 16.95 4.59 -8.16
N ARG A 55 16.23 5.69 -8.40
CA ARG A 55 16.69 6.81 -9.25
C ARG A 55 17.93 7.50 -8.69
N ARG A 56 18.02 7.71 -7.37
CA ARG A 56 19.22 8.28 -6.72
C ARG A 56 20.47 7.39 -6.84
N ARG A 57 20.29 6.09 -7.11
CA ARG A 57 21.38 5.12 -7.28
C ARG A 57 21.74 4.85 -8.74
N LYS A 58 21.01 5.39 -9.71
CA LYS A 58 21.43 5.35 -11.11
C LYS A 58 22.44 6.47 -11.34
N PRO A 59 23.69 6.16 -11.76
CA PRO A 59 24.54 7.20 -12.31
C PRO A 59 23.84 7.76 -13.55
N ILE A 60 23.90 9.08 -13.71
CA ILE A 60 23.56 9.73 -14.96
C ILE A 60 24.62 9.23 -15.95
N ALA A 61 24.20 8.39 -16.90
CA ALA A 61 25.05 7.95 -17.99
C ALA A 61 25.22 9.10 -18.99
#